data_AF-A0A3D0HJN3-F1
#
_entry.id   AF-A0A3D0HJN3-F1
#
_cell.length_a   1.000
_cell.length_b   1.000
_cell.length_c   1.000
_cell.angle_alpha   90.00
_cell.angle_beta   90.00
_cell.angle_gamma   90.00
#
_symmetry.space_group_name_H-M   'P 1'
#
loop_
_entity.id
_entity.type
_entity.pdbx_description
1 polymer ?
#
loop_
_entity_poly.entity_id
_entity_poly.type
_entity_poly.pdbx_seq_one_letter_code
_entity_poly.pdbx_strand_id
1 'polypeptide(L)'
;MRTSLSDLLATKKIILADGATGTNYFELGLSSGEPPEFWLDSHPDRVAGLHQQFVDAGADIILTNSFGCNSHRLKLHNAQARTYELAKRAAEIARGVADSCSRPVVVAGSVGPTGELFEPLGALTHEIAVASFEEQIRGLKDGGADVVWIETMSAIEEVQAAAQAAINISMPYTATCSFDTAGRTMMGLKPDGMAEVFAGLAVAPVAMGANCGVGASDILVTALEMGATASHSHLPIITKGNCGIPRFEGVEIKYSGTPELMARYATMAVDAGVRIVGGCCGTSPEHLAAMRVAIDSRVDGPRPTIDTIIAEIGPLTNKPPTDNDPNRRKSRRG
;
A
#
# COMPACT_ATOMS: atom_id res chain seq x y z
N MET A 1 1.98 -5.39 -23.72
CA MET A 1 1.35 -4.08 -24.03
C MET A 1 1.44 -3.24 -22.78
N ARG A 2 2.09 -2.06 -22.84
CA ARG A 2 2.28 -1.18 -21.67
C ARG A 2 1.07 -0.26 -21.50
N THR A 3 0.65 0.01 -20.27
CA THR A 3 -0.44 0.95 -19.94
C THR A 3 -0.03 1.81 -18.76
N SER A 4 -0.53 3.05 -18.68
CA SER A 4 -0.40 3.84 -17.46
C SER A 4 -1.46 3.43 -16.43
N LEU A 5 -1.23 3.76 -15.15
CA LEU A 5 -2.23 3.57 -14.10
C LEU A 5 -3.50 4.41 -14.37
N SER A 6 -3.35 5.63 -14.89
CA SER A 6 -4.47 6.50 -15.23
C SER A 6 -5.35 5.91 -16.32
N ASP A 7 -4.75 5.34 -17.38
CA ASP A 7 -5.50 4.66 -18.46
C ASP A 7 -6.21 3.42 -17.93
N LEU A 8 -5.57 2.67 -17.03
CA LEU A 8 -6.16 1.50 -16.40
C LEU A 8 -7.36 1.91 -15.53
N LEU A 9 -7.25 3.00 -14.76
CA LEU A 9 -8.34 3.56 -13.94
C LEU A 9 -9.50 4.11 -14.78
N ALA A 10 -9.23 4.58 -16.00
CA ALA A 10 -10.25 5.06 -16.93
C ALA A 10 -11.01 3.89 -17.59
N THR A 11 -10.35 2.77 -17.84
CA THR A 11 -10.91 1.65 -18.61
C THR A 11 -11.48 0.53 -17.75
N LYS A 12 -10.95 0.31 -16.54
CA LYS A 12 -11.44 -0.70 -15.60
C LYS A 12 -12.26 -0.08 -14.49
N LYS A 13 -13.42 -0.70 -14.20
CA LYS A 13 -14.25 -0.32 -13.05
C LYS A 13 -13.46 -0.51 -11.76
N ILE A 14 -12.85 -1.68 -11.55
CA ILE A 14 -12.09 -2.03 -10.34
C ILE A 14 -10.75 -2.66 -10.75
N ILE A 15 -9.68 -2.26 -10.06
CA ILE A 15 -8.32 -2.73 -10.26
C ILE A 15 -7.90 -3.56 -9.05
N LEU A 16 -7.29 -4.71 -9.31
CA LEU A 16 -6.71 -5.56 -8.26
C LEU A 16 -5.19 -5.31 -8.20
N ALA A 17 -4.69 -4.72 -7.12
CA ALA A 17 -3.28 -4.73 -6.78
C ALA A 17 -2.88 -6.08 -6.15
N ASP A 18 -1.58 -6.34 -6.12
CA ASP A 18 -1.01 -7.57 -5.60
C ASP A 18 -1.13 -7.77 -4.07
N GLY A 19 -0.43 -8.78 -3.55
CA GLY A 19 -0.46 -9.23 -2.16
C GLY A 19 0.77 -8.79 -1.38
N ALA A 20 1.15 -9.59 -0.37
CA ALA A 20 2.31 -9.31 0.48
C ALA A 20 3.62 -9.77 -0.16
N THR A 21 4.63 -8.91 -0.23
CA THR A 21 5.99 -9.38 -0.60
C THR A 21 6.65 -10.15 0.55
N GLY A 22 6.78 -9.52 1.72
CA GLY A 22 7.56 -10.07 2.84
C GLY A 22 7.04 -11.42 3.37
N THR A 23 5.73 -11.57 3.61
CA THR A 23 5.20 -12.82 4.18
C THR A 23 5.31 -14.01 3.23
N ASN A 24 5.11 -13.79 1.92
CA ASN A 24 5.32 -14.85 0.93
C ASN A 24 6.82 -15.19 0.80
N TYR A 25 7.73 -14.24 0.97
CA TYR A 25 9.17 -14.54 0.97
C TYR A 25 9.63 -15.34 2.18
N PHE A 26 9.03 -15.17 3.36
CA PHE A 26 9.30 -16.05 4.50
C PHE A 26 8.97 -17.51 4.17
N GLU A 27 7.86 -17.77 3.47
CA GLU A 27 7.50 -19.12 3.00
C GLU A 27 8.48 -19.66 1.93
N LEU A 28 9.13 -18.77 1.19
CA LEU A 28 10.19 -19.10 0.22
C LEU A 28 11.60 -19.14 0.83
N GLY A 29 11.72 -19.02 2.16
CA GLY A 29 12.97 -19.18 2.90
C GLY A 29 13.75 -17.90 3.21
N LEU A 30 13.12 -16.72 3.14
CA LEU A 30 13.72 -15.47 3.65
C LEU A 30 13.94 -15.61 5.15
N SER A 31 15.12 -15.21 5.64
CA SER A 31 15.39 -15.26 7.08
C SER A 31 14.87 -14.01 7.79
N SER A 32 14.44 -14.16 9.05
CA SER A 32 14.10 -12.99 9.87
C SER A 32 15.31 -12.06 10.01
N GLY A 33 15.11 -10.77 9.73
CA GLY A 33 16.16 -9.75 9.73
C GLY A 33 16.97 -9.66 8.43
N GLU A 34 16.75 -10.55 7.46
CA GLU A 34 17.30 -10.41 6.11
C GLU A 34 16.48 -9.38 5.31
N PRO A 35 17.11 -8.39 4.66
CA PRO A 35 16.40 -7.43 3.83
C PRO A 35 15.92 -8.11 2.53
N PRO A 36 14.60 -8.14 2.25
CA PRO A 36 14.05 -8.68 1.00
C PRO A 36 14.72 -8.13 -0.26
N GLU A 37 15.17 -6.88 -0.22
CA GLU A 37 15.79 -6.18 -1.33
C GLU A 37 17.08 -6.88 -1.83
N PHE A 38 17.79 -7.63 -0.97
CA PHE A 38 19.00 -8.35 -1.41
C PHE A 38 18.69 -9.59 -2.25
N TRP A 39 17.45 -10.09 -2.22
CA TRP A 39 17.03 -11.17 -3.12
C TRP A 39 16.98 -10.76 -4.58
N LEU A 40 16.98 -9.45 -4.87
CA LEU A 40 17.16 -8.96 -6.23
C LEU A 40 18.44 -9.52 -6.86
N ASP A 41 19.52 -9.64 -6.06
CA ASP A 41 20.80 -10.19 -6.50
C ASP A 41 20.87 -11.71 -6.35
N SER A 42 20.54 -12.20 -5.16
CA SER A 42 20.80 -13.58 -4.75
C SER A 42 19.74 -14.57 -5.23
N HIS A 43 18.50 -14.11 -5.41
CA HIS A 43 17.34 -14.95 -5.77
C HIS A 43 16.37 -14.25 -6.74
N PRO A 44 16.84 -13.67 -7.87
CA PRO A 44 15.99 -12.91 -8.79
C PRO A 44 14.86 -13.76 -9.39
N ASP A 45 15.08 -15.06 -9.54
CA ASP A 45 14.10 -16.05 -9.99
C ASP A 45 12.92 -16.19 -9.00
N ARG A 46 13.19 -16.15 -7.69
CA ARG A 46 12.12 -16.18 -6.67
C ARG A 46 11.32 -14.89 -6.66
N VAL A 47 11.98 -13.74 -6.81
CA VAL A 47 11.33 -12.43 -6.92
C VAL A 47 10.41 -12.40 -8.15
N ALA A 48 10.93 -12.78 -9.32
CA ALA A 48 10.14 -12.88 -10.55
C ALA A 48 8.99 -13.89 -10.40
N GLY A 49 9.25 -15.04 -9.78
CA GLY A 49 8.27 -16.08 -9.53
C GLY A 49 7.10 -15.62 -8.68
N LEU A 50 7.33 -14.82 -7.63
CA LEU A 50 6.23 -14.27 -6.82
C LEU A 50 5.41 -13.24 -7.60
N HIS A 51 6.06 -12.34 -8.34
CA HIS A 51 5.35 -11.41 -9.23
C HIS A 51 4.47 -12.16 -10.24
N GLN A 52 5.00 -13.23 -10.86
CA GLN A 52 4.24 -14.06 -11.79
C GLN A 52 3.02 -14.70 -11.10
N GLN A 53 3.18 -15.25 -9.90
CA GLN A 53 2.07 -15.82 -9.14
C GLN A 53 0.98 -14.79 -8.84
N PHE A 54 1.32 -13.55 -8.52
CA PHE A 54 0.33 -12.48 -8.33
C PHE A 54 -0.38 -12.12 -9.64
N VAL A 55 0.35 -12.06 -10.75
CA VAL A 55 -0.25 -11.82 -12.07
C VAL A 55 -1.20 -12.96 -12.47
N ASP A 56 -0.79 -14.22 -12.25
CA ASP A 56 -1.59 -15.41 -12.52
C ASP A 56 -2.85 -15.45 -11.65
N ALA A 57 -2.75 -14.98 -10.40
CA ALA A 57 -3.89 -14.77 -9.51
C ALA A 57 -4.82 -13.62 -9.93
N GLY A 58 -4.46 -12.86 -10.97
CA GLY A 58 -5.30 -11.82 -11.57
C GLY A 58 -4.97 -10.39 -11.16
N ALA A 59 -3.79 -10.14 -10.55
CA ALA A 59 -3.35 -8.79 -10.23
C ALA A 59 -3.16 -7.94 -11.49
N ASP A 60 -3.73 -6.75 -11.50
CA ASP A 60 -3.59 -5.72 -12.53
C ASP A 60 -2.40 -4.80 -12.26
N ILE A 61 -1.98 -4.70 -11.00
CA ILE A 61 -0.79 -3.97 -10.54
C ILE A 61 0.07 -4.92 -9.71
N ILE A 62 1.37 -4.96 -9.99
CA ILE A 62 2.38 -5.58 -9.12
C ILE A 62 3.33 -4.50 -8.57
N LEU A 63 3.67 -4.61 -7.29
CA LEU A 63 4.59 -3.72 -6.60
C LEU A 63 5.99 -4.34 -6.60
N THR A 64 7.00 -3.54 -6.94
CA THR A 64 8.40 -3.97 -6.97
C THR A 64 8.90 -4.38 -5.58
N ASN A 65 9.85 -5.30 -5.52
CA ASN A 65 10.58 -5.63 -4.28
C ASN A 65 11.58 -4.52 -3.92
N SER A 66 11.07 -3.35 -3.55
CA SER A 66 11.86 -2.14 -3.29
C SER A 66 11.37 -1.31 -2.12
N PHE A 67 10.49 -1.84 -1.28
CA PHE A 67 9.88 -1.12 -0.16
C PHE A 67 10.93 -0.37 0.70
N GLY A 68 12.00 -1.07 1.09
CA GLY A 68 13.11 -0.54 1.86
C GLY A 68 14.29 -0.02 1.05
N CYS A 69 14.17 0.17 -0.27
CA CYS A 69 15.26 0.67 -1.13
C CYS A 69 15.53 2.18 -0.96
N ASN A 70 15.50 2.72 0.26
CA ASN A 70 15.96 4.07 0.55
C ASN A 70 17.24 4.03 1.40
N SER A 71 18.03 5.09 1.33
CA SER A 71 19.37 5.11 1.93
C SER A 71 19.35 4.92 3.46
N HIS A 72 18.27 5.35 4.12
CA HIS A 72 18.09 5.20 5.57
C HIS A 72 17.85 3.75 5.98
N ARG A 73 16.94 3.04 5.28
CA ARG A 73 16.66 1.62 5.52
C ARG A 73 17.84 0.73 5.16
N LEU A 74 18.46 0.96 4.00
CA LEU A 74 19.60 0.15 3.55
C LEU A 74 20.86 0.36 4.42
N LYS A 75 20.97 1.50 5.12
CA LYS A 75 22.06 1.76 6.08
C LYS A 75 22.09 0.74 7.22
N LEU A 76 20.94 0.20 7.63
CA LEU A 76 20.85 -0.86 8.65
C LEU A 76 21.61 -2.13 8.24
N HIS A 77 21.88 -2.28 6.94
CA HIS A 77 22.60 -3.40 6.34
C HIS A 77 23.89 -2.95 5.61
N ASN A 78 24.41 -1.75 5.90
CA ASN A 78 25.59 -1.15 5.25
C ASN A 78 25.49 -1.04 3.71
N ALA A 79 24.27 -0.93 3.18
CA ALA A 79 24.00 -0.92 1.74
C ALA A 79 23.42 0.41 1.23
N GLN A 80 23.52 1.50 2.00
CA GLN A 80 22.96 2.81 1.64
C GLN A 80 23.42 3.34 0.27
N ALA A 81 24.62 2.95 -0.20
CA ALA A 81 25.14 3.36 -1.51
C ALA A 81 24.56 2.54 -2.69
N ARG A 82 23.68 1.57 -2.40
CA ARG A 82 23.05 0.69 -3.40
C ARG A 82 21.59 1.04 -3.69
N THR A 83 21.10 2.17 -3.16
CA THR A 83 19.71 2.61 -3.31
C THR A 83 19.27 2.63 -4.77
N TYR A 84 19.96 3.38 -5.63
CA TYR A 84 19.62 3.45 -7.06
C TYR A 84 19.69 2.08 -7.75
N GLU A 85 20.77 1.33 -7.50
CA GLU A 85 21.05 0.04 -8.15
C GLU A 85 19.96 -0.99 -7.85
N LEU A 86 19.63 -1.18 -6.57
CA LEU A 86 18.62 -2.14 -6.14
C LEU A 86 17.22 -1.71 -6.59
N ALA A 87 16.89 -0.43 -6.48
CA ALA A 87 15.61 0.10 -6.96
C ALA A 87 15.41 -0.14 -8.47
N LYS A 88 16.45 0.10 -9.28
CA LYS A 88 16.43 -0.18 -10.71
C LYS A 88 16.24 -1.67 -11.00
N ARG A 89 17.01 -2.53 -10.34
CA ARG A 89 16.92 -3.98 -10.52
C ARG A 89 15.55 -4.53 -10.12
N ALA A 90 14.94 -4.00 -9.07
CA ALA A 90 13.58 -4.37 -8.65
C ALA A 90 12.54 -4.06 -9.74
N ALA A 91 12.63 -2.88 -10.34
CA ALA A 91 11.74 -2.48 -11.43
C ALA A 91 11.98 -3.31 -12.70
N GLU A 92 13.23 -3.62 -13.06
CA GLU A 92 13.56 -4.44 -14.23
C GLU A 92 12.97 -5.86 -14.13
N ILE A 93 13.06 -6.48 -12.95
CA ILE A 93 12.49 -7.82 -12.72
C ILE A 93 10.95 -7.79 -12.86
N ALA A 94 10.28 -6.85 -12.18
CA ALA A 94 8.83 -6.72 -12.26
C ALA A 94 8.36 -6.37 -13.69
N ARG A 95 9.12 -5.52 -14.39
CA ARG A 95 8.85 -5.14 -15.79
C ARG A 95 8.98 -6.32 -16.73
N GLY A 96 10.00 -7.16 -16.56
CA GLY A 96 10.16 -8.39 -17.32
C GLY A 96 8.95 -9.34 -17.20
N VAL A 97 8.45 -9.53 -15.97
CA VAL A 97 7.24 -10.32 -15.72
C VAL A 97 6.03 -9.67 -16.42
N ALA A 98 5.79 -8.38 -16.17
CA ALA A 98 4.64 -7.68 -16.72
C ALA A 98 4.66 -7.56 -18.27
N ASP A 99 5.83 -7.50 -18.90
CA ASP A 99 5.96 -7.48 -20.38
C ASP A 99 5.76 -8.84 -21.04
N SER A 100 6.01 -9.94 -20.31
CA SER A 100 5.73 -11.30 -20.79
C SER A 100 4.24 -11.66 -20.78
N CYS A 101 3.41 -10.82 -20.16
CA CYS A 101 1.98 -11.04 -20.02
C CYS A 101 1.21 -10.68 -21.30
N SER A 102 0.18 -11.47 -21.62
CA SER A 102 -0.73 -11.21 -22.75
C SER A 102 -1.69 -10.04 -22.52
N ARG A 103 -1.86 -9.64 -21.25
CA ARG A 103 -2.66 -8.47 -20.82
C ARG A 103 -1.75 -7.40 -20.21
N PRO A 104 -2.16 -6.12 -20.25
CA PRO A 104 -1.41 -5.08 -19.54
C PRO A 104 -1.40 -5.35 -18.03
N VAL A 105 -0.22 -5.21 -17.43
CA VAL A 105 0.04 -5.20 -15.99
C VAL A 105 0.88 -3.96 -15.69
N VAL A 106 0.43 -3.15 -14.74
CA VAL A 106 1.13 -1.95 -14.28
C VAL A 106 2.20 -2.36 -13.26
N VAL A 107 3.41 -1.85 -13.45
CA VAL A 107 4.51 -2.01 -12.48
C VAL A 107 4.55 -0.79 -11.59
N ALA A 108 4.23 -0.98 -10.32
CA ALA A 108 4.27 0.05 -9.30
C ALA A 108 5.59 -0.04 -8.52
N GLY A 109 6.36 1.05 -8.54
CA GLY A 109 7.60 1.15 -7.78
C GLY A 109 7.31 1.35 -6.29
N SER A 110 7.43 0.31 -5.48
CA SER A 110 7.19 0.36 -4.03
C SER A 110 8.21 1.28 -3.33
N VAL A 111 7.72 2.28 -2.60
CA VAL A 111 8.50 3.24 -1.80
C VAL A 111 7.93 3.29 -0.39
N GLY A 112 8.58 2.60 0.53
CA GLY A 112 8.24 2.60 1.95
C GLY A 112 8.90 3.75 2.72
N PRO A 113 8.58 3.90 4.02
CA PRO A 113 9.15 4.95 4.87
C PRO A 113 10.65 4.77 5.09
N THR A 114 11.32 5.87 5.43
CA THR A 114 12.73 5.90 5.84
C THR A 114 12.95 5.17 7.16
N GLY A 115 11.94 5.20 8.04
CA GLY A 115 12.04 4.72 9.42
C GLY A 115 12.67 5.74 10.38
N GLU A 116 13.01 6.93 9.89
CA GLU A 116 13.56 8.02 10.69
C GLU A 116 12.44 8.99 11.13
N LEU A 117 12.68 9.73 12.21
CA LEU A 117 11.78 10.80 12.66
C LEU A 117 12.22 12.14 12.07
N PHE A 118 11.23 12.92 11.60
CA PHE A 118 11.43 14.29 11.13
C PHE A 118 11.73 15.25 12.28
N GLU A 119 12.43 16.35 11.99
CA GLU A 119 12.59 17.46 12.92
C GLU A 119 11.23 18.03 13.37
N PRO A 120 11.06 18.42 14.66
CA PRO A 120 12.06 18.40 15.74
C PRO A 120 12.12 17.08 16.53
N LEU A 121 11.35 16.04 16.15
CA LEU A 121 11.30 14.77 16.87
C LEU A 121 12.51 13.86 16.57
N GLY A 122 13.13 14.05 15.41
CA GLY A 122 14.39 13.42 15.01
C GLY A 122 15.27 14.37 14.21
N ALA A 123 16.17 13.80 13.40
CA ALA A 123 17.19 14.55 12.65
C ALA A 123 16.92 14.58 11.13
N LEU A 124 15.83 13.96 10.66
CA LEU A 124 15.51 13.94 9.24
C LEU A 124 14.88 15.28 8.84
N THR A 125 15.53 16.02 7.94
CA THR A 125 14.92 17.21 7.32
C THR A 125 14.17 16.83 6.06
N HIS A 126 13.27 17.71 5.61
CA HIS A 126 12.53 17.51 4.36
C HIS A 126 13.46 17.35 3.15
N GLU A 127 14.51 18.16 3.06
CA GLU A 127 15.47 18.14 1.95
C GLU A 127 16.23 16.81 1.90
N ILE A 128 16.63 16.28 3.06
CA ILE A 128 17.32 14.99 3.15
C ILE A 128 16.38 13.86 2.74
N ALA A 129 15.13 13.88 3.22
CA ALA A 129 14.13 12.88 2.86
C ALA A 129 13.84 12.88 1.34
N VAL A 130 13.62 14.07 0.75
CA VAL A 130 13.41 14.23 -0.70
C VAL A 130 14.59 13.66 -1.47
N ALA A 131 15.83 14.01 -1.11
CA ALA A 131 17.03 13.51 -1.79
C ALA A 131 17.14 11.97 -1.72
N SER A 132 16.81 11.36 -0.57
CA SER A 132 16.81 9.91 -0.41
C SER A 132 15.77 9.24 -1.32
N PHE A 133 14.55 9.76 -1.35
CA PHE A 133 13.48 9.23 -2.20
C PHE A 133 13.74 9.47 -3.69
N GLU A 134 14.35 10.59 -4.07
CA GLU A 134 14.70 10.86 -5.48
C GLU A 134 15.68 9.83 -6.03
N GLU A 135 16.67 9.41 -5.24
CA GLU A 135 17.64 8.39 -5.64
C GLU A 135 16.93 7.05 -5.94
N GLN A 136 16.05 6.62 -5.03
CA GLN A 136 15.25 5.41 -5.19
C GLN A 136 14.32 5.50 -6.41
N ILE A 137 13.56 6.59 -6.51
CA ILE A 137 12.57 6.80 -7.59
C ILE A 137 13.24 6.90 -8.95
N ARG A 138 14.44 7.50 -9.04
CA ARG A 138 15.22 7.51 -10.28
C ARG A 138 15.59 6.09 -10.71
N GLY A 139 16.03 5.24 -9.77
CA GLY A 139 16.27 3.82 -10.04
C GLY A 139 15.02 3.13 -10.56
N LEU A 140 13.88 3.27 -9.85
CA LEU A 140 12.59 2.68 -10.26
C LEU A 140 12.16 3.12 -11.67
N LYS A 141 12.29 4.41 -11.98
CA LYS A 141 11.99 4.96 -13.31
C LYS A 141 12.86 4.35 -14.40
N ASP A 142 14.18 4.34 -14.18
CA ASP A 142 15.15 3.83 -15.15
C ASP A 142 15.05 2.31 -15.34
N GLY A 143 14.51 1.59 -14.35
CA GLY A 143 14.19 0.17 -14.45
C GLY A 143 12.81 -0.13 -15.06
N GLY A 144 12.01 0.90 -15.37
CA GLY A 144 10.77 0.76 -16.12
C GLY A 144 9.48 0.69 -15.29
N ALA A 145 9.49 1.15 -14.03
CA ALA A 145 8.26 1.35 -13.27
C ALA A 145 7.32 2.34 -13.98
N ASP A 146 6.01 2.13 -13.84
CA ASP A 146 4.96 2.94 -14.46
C ASP A 146 4.44 4.04 -13.53
N VAL A 147 4.53 3.82 -12.21
CA VAL A 147 4.03 4.71 -11.17
C VAL A 147 4.83 4.49 -9.89
N VAL A 148 5.08 5.54 -9.11
CA VAL A 148 5.64 5.42 -7.76
C VAL A 148 4.52 5.10 -6.78
N TRP A 149 4.67 4.04 -6.01
CA TRP A 149 3.71 3.63 -4.99
C TRP A 149 4.27 3.91 -3.61
N ILE A 150 3.99 5.12 -3.12
CA ILE A 150 4.36 5.55 -1.77
C ILE A 150 3.44 4.81 -0.80
N GLU A 151 3.98 3.99 0.10
CA GLU A 151 3.16 3.15 0.97
C GLU A 151 3.62 3.05 2.40
N THR A 152 2.67 2.72 3.28
CA THR A 152 2.88 2.50 4.72
C THR A 152 3.47 3.73 5.43
N MET A 153 3.20 4.92 4.90
CA MET A 153 3.65 6.16 5.52
C MET A 153 2.88 6.45 6.80
N SER A 154 3.54 7.08 7.76
CA SER A 154 2.95 7.41 9.06
C SER A 154 2.90 8.92 9.34
N ALA A 155 3.79 9.71 8.72
CA ALA A 155 3.90 11.16 8.89
C ALA A 155 3.51 11.89 7.61
N ILE A 156 2.87 13.07 7.75
CA ILE A 156 2.46 13.92 6.62
C ILE A 156 3.71 14.41 5.88
N GLU A 157 4.72 14.82 6.65
CA GLU A 157 5.98 15.37 6.18
C GLU A 157 6.74 14.37 5.29
N GLU A 158 6.68 13.08 5.65
CA GLU A 158 7.32 12.00 4.90
C GLU A 158 6.56 11.67 3.60
N VAL A 159 5.22 11.65 3.64
CA VAL A 159 4.39 11.53 2.42
C VAL A 159 4.70 12.67 1.46
N GLN A 160 4.76 13.91 1.97
CA GLN A 160 5.05 15.09 1.15
C GLN A 160 6.46 15.06 0.57
N ALA A 161 7.47 14.62 1.33
CA ALA A 161 8.83 14.47 0.83
C ALA A 161 8.92 13.42 -0.30
N ALA A 162 8.30 12.25 -0.12
CA ALA A 162 8.26 11.20 -1.15
C ALA A 162 7.48 11.65 -2.40
N ALA A 163 6.36 12.35 -2.22
CA ALA A 163 5.57 12.91 -3.32
C ALA A 163 6.35 13.99 -4.08
N GLN A 164 7.04 14.89 -3.38
CA GLN A 164 7.89 15.90 -3.99
C GLN A 164 9.03 15.27 -4.79
N ALA A 165 9.65 14.21 -4.27
CA ALA A 165 10.66 13.45 -5.01
C ALA A 165 10.10 12.82 -6.30
N ALA A 166 8.90 12.23 -6.26
CA ALA A 166 8.23 11.71 -7.45
C ALA A 166 7.97 12.81 -8.50
N ILE A 167 7.52 13.99 -8.05
CA ILE A 167 7.29 15.17 -8.90
C ILE A 167 8.59 15.64 -9.54
N ASN A 168 9.68 15.77 -8.77
CA ASN A 168 10.99 16.20 -9.27
C ASN A 168 11.54 15.26 -10.36
N ILE A 169 11.29 13.95 -10.21
CA ILE A 169 11.68 12.93 -11.19
C ILE A 169 10.63 12.76 -12.32
N SER A 170 9.55 13.54 -12.30
CA SER A 170 8.45 13.52 -13.28
C SER A 170 7.83 12.12 -13.42
N MET A 171 7.57 11.47 -12.28
CA MET A 171 6.87 10.19 -12.20
C MET A 171 5.47 10.41 -11.61
N PRO A 172 4.42 9.80 -12.18
CA PRO A 172 3.12 9.75 -11.49
C PRO A 172 3.28 8.95 -10.19
N TYR A 173 2.48 9.26 -9.19
CA TYR A 173 2.56 8.60 -7.90
C TYR A 173 1.19 8.32 -7.28
N THR A 174 1.15 7.32 -6.41
CA THR A 174 0.07 7.05 -5.47
C THR A 174 0.62 7.16 -4.05
N ALA A 175 -0.26 7.33 -3.07
CA ALA A 175 0.16 7.40 -1.67
C ALA A 175 -0.81 6.68 -0.74
N THR A 176 -0.29 5.78 0.08
CA THR A 176 -1.04 5.11 1.15
C THR A 176 -0.37 5.30 2.50
N CYS A 177 -1.21 5.51 3.52
CA CYS A 177 -0.79 5.59 4.91
C CYS A 177 -1.23 4.36 5.69
N SER A 178 -0.50 4.05 6.76
CA SER A 178 -0.88 3.00 7.71
C SER A 178 -1.63 3.61 8.89
N PHE A 179 -2.91 3.26 9.01
CA PHE A 179 -3.76 3.70 10.12
C PHE A 179 -3.83 2.60 11.17
N ASP A 180 -3.64 2.96 12.42
CA ASP A 180 -3.66 2.04 13.54
C ASP A 180 -5.08 1.88 14.11
N THR A 181 -5.16 1.13 15.20
CA THR A 181 -6.41 0.81 15.90
C THR A 181 -7.04 2.03 16.60
N ALA A 182 -6.36 3.19 16.64
CA ALA A 182 -6.93 4.45 17.10
C ALA A 182 -7.58 5.24 15.96
N GLY A 183 -7.65 4.69 14.74
CA GLY A 183 -8.28 5.34 13.58
C GLY A 183 -7.47 6.52 13.04
N ARG A 184 -6.14 6.48 13.21
CA ARG A 184 -5.20 7.50 12.74
C ARG A 184 -3.84 6.87 12.48
N THR A 185 -2.95 7.55 11.76
CA THR A 185 -1.56 7.11 11.65
C THR A 185 -0.83 7.27 13.00
N MET A 186 0.35 6.67 13.12
CA MET A 186 1.21 6.83 14.30
C MET A 186 1.46 8.31 14.65
N MET A 187 1.55 9.18 13.63
CA MET A 187 1.78 10.61 13.80
C MET A 187 0.49 11.45 13.87
N GLY A 188 -0.68 10.79 13.89
CA GLY A 188 -1.96 11.42 14.19
C GLY A 188 -2.80 11.85 12.99
N LEU A 189 -2.38 11.55 11.75
CA LEU A 189 -3.19 11.83 10.56
C LEU A 189 -4.45 10.96 10.56
N LYS A 190 -5.62 11.58 10.39
CA LYS A 190 -6.89 10.86 10.26
C LYS A 190 -7.19 10.50 8.79
N PRO A 191 -7.96 9.43 8.54
CA PRO A 191 -8.32 9.01 7.19
C PRO A 191 -8.99 10.13 6.37
N ASP A 192 -9.90 10.88 6.99
CA ASP A 192 -10.65 11.97 6.35
C ASP A 192 -9.77 13.15 5.92
N GLY A 193 -8.59 13.33 6.53
CA GLY A 193 -7.59 14.36 6.23
C GLY A 193 -6.54 13.96 5.18
N MET A 194 -6.66 12.79 4.55
CA MET A 194 -5.66 12.26 3.62
C MET A 194 -5.52 13.12 2.35
N ALA A 195 -6.61 13.72 1.86
CA ALA A 195 -6.57 14.54 0.65
C ALA A 195 -5.75 15.82 0.86
N GLU A 196 -5.87 16.41 2.05
CA GLU A 196 -5.22 17.65 2.47
C GLU A 196 -3.70 17.51 2.59
N VAL A 197 -3.18 16.29 2.76
CA VAL A 197 -1.73 16.00 2.75
C VAL A 197 -1.08 16.49 1.46
N PHE A 198 -1.81 16.43 0.34
CA PHE A 198 -1.30 16.83 -0.97
C PHE A 198 -1.62 18.29 -1.31
N ALA A 199 -2.29 19.03 -0.41
CA ALA A 199 -2.58 20.44 -0.62
C ALA A 199 -1.27 21.23 -0.72
N GLY A 200 -1.10 21.95 -1.83
CA GLY A 200 0.10 22.75 -2.09
C GLY A 200 1.20 22.04 -2.88
N LEU A 201 1.08 20.74 -3.17
CA LEU A 201 1.96 20.07 -4.13
C LEU A 201 1.60 20.47 -5.56
N ALA A 202 2.61 20.54 -6.43
CA ALA A 202 2.43 20.96 -7.82
C ALA A 202 1.63 19.95 -8.67
N VAL A 203 1.61 18.68 -8.26
CA VAL A 203 0.91 17.57 -8.93
C VAL A 203 0.17 16.78 -7.87
N ALA A 204 -1.09 16.43 -8.13
CA ALA A 204 -1.87 15.56 -7.25
C ALA A 204 -1.51 14.08 -7.47
N PRO A 205 -1.67 13.20 -6.46
CA PRO A 205 -1.51 11.76 -6.67
C PRO A 205 -2.55 11.23 -7.64
N VAL A 206 -2.23 10.15 -8.35
CA VAL A 206 -3.18 9.42 -9.21
C VAL A 206 -4.25 8.71 -8.37
N ALA A 207 -3.90 8.27 -7.17
CA ALA A 207 -4.78 7.64 -6.21
C ALA A 207 -4.17 7.74 -4.81
N MET A 208 -5.03 7.69 -3.78
CA MET A 208 -4.61 7.74 -2.38
C MET A 208 -5.35 6.69 -1.56
N GLY A 209 -4.84 6.31 -0.39
CA GLY A 209 -5.60 5.42 0.48
C GLY A 209 -4.85 4.88 1.67
N ALA A 210 -5.14 3.62 1.99
CA ALA A 210 -4.58 2.94 3.15
C ALA A 210 -4.04 1.55 2.82
N ASN A 211 -2.99 1.16 3.53
CA ASN A 211 -2.50 -0.22 3.56
C ASN A 211 -1.97 -0.56 4.94
N CYS A 212 -1.90 -1.85 5.26
CA CYS A 212 -1.34 -2.35 6.53
C CYS A 212 -2.06 -1.79 7.78
N GLY A 213 -1.35 -1.77 8.92
CA GLY A 213 -1.77 -1.23 10.21
C GLY A 213 -2.71 -2.14 11.00
N VAL A 214 -3.83 -2.50 10.37
CA VAL A 214 -4.97 -3.16 11.02
C VAL A 214 -5.56 -4.26 10.14
N GLY A 215 -6.54 -5.00 10.66
CA GLY A 215 -7.21 -6.07 9.92
C GLY A 215 -8.16 -5.55 8.84
N ALA A 216 -8.73 -6.48 8.08
CA ALA A 216 -9.65 -6.18 6.97
C ALA A 216 -10.90 -5.38 7.40
N SER A 217 -11.40 -5.56 8.62
CA SER A 217 -12.55 -4.82 9.15
C SER A 217 -12.21 -3.33 9.37
N ASP A 218 -11.12 -3.06 10.09
CA ASP A 218 -10.68 -1.71 10.40
C ASP A 218 -10.32 -0.90 9.13
N ILE A 219 -9.62 -1.50 8.16
CA ILE A 219 -9.26 -0.77 6.93
C ILE A 219 -10.46 -0.44 6.05
N LEU A 220 -11.55 -1.23 6.11
CA LEU A 220 -12.81 -0.88 5.45
C LEU A 220 -13.45 0.36 6.10
N VAL A 221 -13.37 0.48 7.43
CA VAL A 221 -13.82 1.69 8.14
C VAL A 221 -12.98 2.90 7.72
N THR A 222 -11.65 2.75 7.66
CA THR A 222 -10.74 3.77 7.12
C THR A 222 -11.14 4.20 5.71
N ALA A 223 -11.48 3.26 4.83
CA ALA A 223 -11.93 3.57 3.47
C ALA A 223 -13.28 4.30 3.44
N LEU A 224 -14.20 3.95 4.33
CA LEU A 224 -15.49 4.65 4.47
C LEU A 224 -15.29 6.11 4.90
N GLU A 225 -14.39 6.36 5.85
CA GLU A 225 -14.04 7.70 6.34
C GLU A 225 -13.35 8.53 5.24
N MET A 226 -12.37 7.96 4.54
CA MET A 226 -11.74 8.60 3.38
C MET A 226 -12.76 8.91 2.27
N GLY A 227 -13.67 7.98 1.97
CA GLY A 227 -14.68 8.16 0.93
C GLY A 227 -15.66 9.29 1.20
N ALA A 228 -15.92 9.59 2.48
CA ALA A 228 -16.78 10.70 2.87
C ALA A 228 -16.20 12.06 2.44
N THR A 229 -14.86 12.23 2.50
CA THR A 229 -14.19 13.48 2.10
C THR A 229 -13.67 13.45 0.66
N ALA A 230 -13.27 12.29 0.13
CA ALA A 230 -12.80 12.11 -1.24
C ALA A 230 -13.83 12.53 -2.32
N SER A 231 -15.11 12.63 -1.94
CA SER A 231 -16.15 13.25 -2.77
C SER A 231 -15.79 14.67 -3.23
N HIS A 232 -14.90 15.37 -2.51
CA HIS A 232 -14.44 16.73 -2.83
C HIS A 232 -13.15 16.76 -3.67
N SER A 233 -12.32 15.71 -3.64
CA SER A 233 -11.06 15.64 -4.38
C SER A 233 -11.12 14.77 -5.64
N HIS A 234 -12.17 13.95 -5.79
CA HIS A 234 -12.36 12.97 -6.87
C HIS A 234 -11.23 11.94 -7.04
N LEU A 235 -10.33 11.83 -6.05
CA LEU A 235 -9.22 10.89 -6.09
C LEU A 235 -9.69 9.44 -5.88
N PRO A 236 -9.31 8.50 -6.75
CA PRO A 236 -9.53 7.08 -6.53
C PRO A 236 -8.95 6.62 -5.19
N ILE A 237 -9.72 5.81 -4.46
CA ILE A 237 -9.30 5.25 -3.17
C ILE A 237 -8.62 3.89 -3.37
N ILE A 238 -7.51 3.70 -2.67
CA ILE A 238 -6.75 2.46 -2.55
C ILE A 238 -7.02 1.81 -1.18
N THR A 239 -7.22 0.49 -1.16
CA THR A 239 -7.11 -0.29 0.07
C THR A 239 -6.31 -1.57 -0.14
N LYS A 240 -5.26 -1.78 0.67
CA LYS A 240 -4.53 -3.06 0.78
C LYS A 240 -4.56 -3.55 2.24
N GLY A 241 -5.60 -4.31 2.59
CA GLY A 241 -5.80 -4.82 3.95
C GLY A 241 -4.88 -5.97 4.32
N ASN A 242 -4.48 -6.08 5.59
CA ASN A 242 -3.82 -7.29 6.09
C ASN A 242 -4.78 -8.48 6.05
N CYS A 243 -4.24 -9.69 5.88
CA CYS A 243 -5.01 -10.93 5.84
C CYS A 243 -5.46 -11.37 7.26
N GLY A 244 -6.32 -10.56 7.89
CA GLY A 244 -6.72 -10.78 9.28
C GLY A 244 -5.67 -10.32 10.30
N ILE A 245 -5.81 -10.80 11.54
CA ILE A 245 -5.01 -10.33 12.68
C ILE A 245 -3.75 -11.20 12.79
N PRO A 246 -2.55 -10.61 12.85
CA PRO A 246 -1.32 -11.38 13.07
C PRO A 246 -1.33 -12.03 14.46
N ARG A 247 -0.93 -13.29 14.54
CA ARG A 247 -0.79 -14.07 15.77
C ARG A 247 0.55 -14.79 15.78
N PHE A 248 1.20 -14.82 16.93
CA PHE A 248 2.37 -15.66 17.11
C PHE A 248 1.95 -17.12 17.31
N GLU A 249 2.45 -18.00 16.45
CA GLU A 249 2.43 -19.45 16.64
C GLU A 249 3.87 -19.93 16.82
N GLY A 250 4.29 -20.05 18.09
CA GLY A 250 5.70 -20.28 18.41
C GLY A 250 6.55 -19.04 18.09
N VAL A 251 7.46 -19.17 17.12
CA VAL A 251 8.34 -18.08 16.65
C VAL A 251 7.87 -17.45 15.34
N GLU A 252 6.83 -18.00 14.72
CA GLU A 252 6.30 -17.55 13.44
C GLU A 252 5.06 -16.67 13.63
N ILE A 253 4.92 -15.66 12.79
CA ILE A 253 3.70 -14.85 12.72
C ILE A 253 2.78 -15.48 11.68
N LYS A 254 1.59 -15.90 12.09
CA LYS A 254 0.52 -16.36 11.20
C LYS A 254 -0.62 -15.37 11.12
N TYR A 255 -1.26 -15.35 9.97
CA TYR A 255 -2.37 -14.48 9.64
C TYR A 255 -3.65 -15.31 9.57
N SER A 256 -4.71 -14.83 10.22
CA SER A 256 -5.95 -15.61 10.38
C SER A 256 -6.95 -15.47 9.24
N GLY A 257 -6.69 -14.62 8.25
CA GLY A 257 -7.58 -14.41 7.13
C GLY A 257 -7.56 -15.60 6.17
N THR A 258 -8.73 -15.95 5.65
CA THR A 258 -8.88 -16.99 4.62
C THR A 258 -9.11 -16.36 3.25
N PRO A 259 -8.95 -17.11 2.13
CA PRO A 259 -9.30 -16.62 0.81
C PRO A 259 -10.76 -16.12 0.71
N GLU A 260 -11.70 -16.78 1.37
CA GLU A 260 -13.11 -16.38 1.42
C GLU A 260 -13.31 -15.05 2.15
N LEU A 261 -12.60 -14.86 3.27
CA LEU A 261 -12.65 -13.59 4.01
C LEU A 261 -12.11 -12.44 3.16
N MET A 262 -10.97 -12.66 2.50
CA MET A 262 -10.37 -11.64 1.65
C MET A 262 -11.23 -11.34 0.41
N ALA A 263 -11.90 -12.36 -0.16
CA ALA A 263 -12.89 -12.17 -1.21
C ALA A 263 -14.06 -11.28 -0.76
N ARG A 264 -14.58 -11.49 0.45
CA ARG A 264 -15.64 -10.65 1.03
C ARG A 264 -15.16 -9.22 1.30
N TYR A 265 -13.98 -9.07 1.89
CA TYR A 265 -13.31 -7.79 2.07
C TYR A 265 -13.22 -7.02 0.74
N ALA A 266 -12.76 -7.67 -0.33
CA ALA A 266 -12.62 -7.01 -1.62
C ALA A 266 -13.97 -6.51 -2.16
N THR A 267 -15.02 -7.32 -2.09
CA THR A 267 -16.36 -6.88 -2.53
C THR A 267 -16.90 -5.71 -1.71
N MET A 268 -16.73 -5.74 -0.38
CA MET A 268 -17.18 -4.66 0.49
C MET A 268 -16.36 -3.37 0.31
N ALA A 269 -15.06 -3.48 0.03
CA ALA A 269 -14.21 -2.34 -0.30
C ALA A 269 -14.74 -1.64 -1.56
N VAL A 270 -15.07 -2.42 -2.59
CA VAL A 270 -15.68 -1.88 -3.81
C VAL A 270 -17.01 -1.18 -3.52
N ASP A 271 -17.90 -1.79 -2.71
CA ASP A 271 -19.16 -1.17 -2.30
C ASP A 271 -18.95 0.11 -1.46
N ALA A 272 -17.83 0.21 -0.74
CA ALA A 272 -17.39 1.41 -0.04
C ALA A 272 -16.84 2.51 -0.98
N GLY A 273 -16.75 2.26 -2.28
CA GLY A 273 -16.27 3.20 -3.29
C GLY A 273 -14.77 3.11 -3.59
N VAL A 274 -14.09 2.06 -3.12
CA VAL A 274 -12.69 1.80 -3.42
C VAL A 274 -12.53 1.41 -4.89
N ARG A 275 -11.49 1.95 -5.54
CA ARG A 275 -11.20 1.70 -6.97
C ARG A 275 -10.02 0.75 -7.17
N ILE A 276 -9.06 0.75 -6.24
CA ILE A 276 -7.91 -0.15 -6.25
C ILE A 276 -7.92 -0.96 -4.95
N VAL A 277 -8.13 -2.26 -5.07
CA VAL A 277 -8.17 -3.20 -3.94
C VAL A 277 -6.95 -4.11 -4.04
N GLY A 278 -6.35 -4.52 -2.93
CA GLY A 278 -5.34 -5.57 -2.91
C GLY A 278 -5.14 -6.11 -1.50
N GLY A 279 -4.03 -6.82 -1.27
CA GLY A 279 -3.66 -7.29 0.06
C GLY A 279 -2.33 -6.76 0.54
N CYS A 280 -2.19 -6.64 1.86
CA CYS A 280 -0.93 -6.38 2.55
C CYS A 280 -0.51 -7.65 3.30
N CYS A 281 0.08 -7.53 4.50
CA CYS A 281 0.74 -8.65 5.17
C CYS A 281 -0.19 -9.86 5.34
N GLY A 282 0.32 -11.05 5.00
CA GLY A 282 -0.41 -12.33 5.06
C GLY A 282 -1.22 -12.65 3.80
N THR A 283 -1.37 -11.74 2.84
CA THR A 283 -2.09 -12.03 1.60
C THR A 283 -1.18 -12.79 0.62
N SER A 284 -1.53 -14.05 0.37
CA SER A 284 -0.88 -14.92 -0.63
C SER A 284 -1.56 -14.85 -2.02
N PRO A 285 -0.97 -15.45 -3.07
CA PRO A 285 -1.60 -15.57 -4.39
C PRO A 285 -2.99 -16.22 -4.34
N GLU A 286 -3.22 -17.19 -3.47
CA GLU A 286 -4.53 -17.86 -3.31
C GLU A 286 -5.63 -16.88 -2.86
N HIS A 287 -5.27 -15.97 -1.94
CA HIS A 287 -6.19 -14.91 -1.50
C HIS A 287 -6.51 -13.93 -2.63
N LEU A 288 -5.51 -13.55 -3.44
CA LEU A 288 -5.72 -12.69 -4.61
C LEU A 288 -6.61 -13.34 -5.66
N ALA A 289 -6.43 -14.63 -5.92
CA ALA A 289 -7.28 -15.37 -6.86
C ALA A 289 -8.74 -15.36 -6.40
N ALA A 290 -8.99 -15.59 -5.10
CA ALA A 290 -10.33 -15.49 -4.52
C ALA A 290 -10.91 -14.07 -4.61
N MET A 291 -10.09 -13.04 -4.35
CA MET A 291 -10.48 -11.63 -4.53
C MET A 291 -10.84 -11.31 -5.99
N ARG A 292 -10.03 -11.75 -6.95
CA ARG A 292 -10.27 -11.56 -8.40
C ARG A 292 -11.62 -12.14 -8.81
N VAL A 293 -11.86 -13.41 -8.46
CA VAL A 293 -13.13 -14.10 -8.76
C VAL A 293 -14.31 -13.33 -8.17
N ALA A 294 -14.20 -12.87 -6.92
CA ALA A 294 -15.26 -12.11 -6.27
C ALA A 294 -15.50 -10.74 -6.91
N ILE A 295 -14.45 -10.02 -7.32
CA ILE A 295 -14.57 -8.72 -8.01
C ILE A 295 -15.17 -8.89 -9.41
N ASP A 296 -14.88 -9.97 -10.12
CA ASP A 296 -15.44 -10.22 -11.46
C ASP A 296 -16.90 -10.69 -11.43
N SER A 297 -17.29 -11.44 -10.40
CA SER A 297 -18.62 -12.02 -10.28
C SER A 297 -19.60 -11.21 -9.43
N ARG A 298 -19.15 -10.10 -8.81
CA ARG A 298 -20.01 -9.33 -7.91
C ARG A 298 -21.14 -8.61 -8.63
N VAL A 299 -22.24 -8.47 -7.91
CA VAL A 299 -23.32 -7.52 -8.20
C VAL A 299 -23.10 -6.29 -7.31
N ASP A 300 -23.41 -5.09 -7.82
CA ASP A 300 -23.28 -3.87 -7.04
C ASP A 300 -24.14 -3.93 -5.76
N GLY A 301 -23.49 -3.81 -4.59
CA GLY A 301 -24.12 -3.81 -3.29
C GLY A 301 -24.32 -2.40 -2.72
N PRO A 302 -25.11 -2.24 -1.65
CA PRO A 302 -25.18 -0.97 -0.93
C PRO A 302 -23.84 -0.66 -0.24
N ARG A 303 -23.53 0.63 -0.09
CA ARG A 303 -22.38 1.07 0.71
C ARG A 303 -22.47 0.45 2.11
N PRO A 304 -21.43 -0.27 2.58
CA PRO A 304 -21.51 -0.99 3.84
C PRO A 304 -21.55 -0.03 5.04
N THR A 305 -22.23 -0.45 6.11
CA THR A 305 -22.16 0.20 7.41
C THR A 305 -21.08 -0.45 8.27
N ILE A 306 -20.68 0.21 9.36
CA ILE A 306 -19.76 -0.38 10.35
C ILE A 306 -20.31 -1.70 10.90
N ASP A 307 -21.62 -1.76 11.18
CA ASP A 307 -22.27 -2.98 11.69
C ASP A 307 -22.19 -4.14 10.68
N THR A 308 -22.38 -3.87 9.38
CA THR A 308 -22.23 -4.88 8.33
C THR A 308 -20.77 -5.35 8.22
N ILE A 309 -19.80 -4.44 8.31
CA ILE A 309 -18.38 -4.79 8.30
C ILE A 309 -18.06 -5.73 9.47
N ILE A 310 -18.53 -5.40 10.68
CA ILE A 310 -18.30 -6.23 11.87
C ILE A 310 -18.92 -7.61 11.72
N ALA A 311 -20.14 -7.68 11.18
CA ALA A 311 -20.87 -8.94 11.01
C ALA A 311 -20.24 -9.87 9.97
N GLU A 312 -19.77 -9.33 8.84
CA GLU A 312 -19.31 -10.12 7.68
C GLU A 312 -17.79 -10.35 7.66
N ILE A 313 -17.00 -9.40 8.17
CA ILE A 313 -15.53 -9.47 8.13
C ILE A 313 -14.94 -9.80 9.49
N GLY A 314 -15.57 -9.33 10.57
CA GLY A 314 -15.14 -9.59 11.93
C GLY A 314 -14.93 -8.31 12.74
N PRO A 315 -14.62 -8.45 14.04
CA PRO A 315 -14.57 -7.33 14.96
C PRO A 315 -13.53 -6.30 14.53
N LEU A 316 -13.81 -5.04 14.84
CA LEU A 316 -12.79 -4.00 14.83
C LEU A 316 -11.80 -4.27 15.97
N THR A 317 -10.53 -3.98 15.73
CA THR A 317 -9.49 -4.23 16.74
C THR A 317 -9.67 -3.30 17.95
N ASN A 318 -10.36 -2.15 17.79
CA ASN A 318 -10.87 -1.31 18.87
C ASN A 318 -12.32 -0.82 18.60
N LYS A 319 -13.05 -0.50 19.67
CA LYS A 319 -14.44 0.00 19.57
C LYS A 319 -14.50 1.33 18.79
N PRO A 320 -15.51 1.53 17.92
CA PRO A 320 -15.70 2.81 17.26
C PRO A 320 -15.93 3.90 18.32
N PRO A 321 -15.50 5.15 18.09
CA PRO A 321 -15.80 6.24 19.01
C PRO A 321 -17.32 6.36 19.15
N THR A 322 -17.86 6.07 20.32
CA THR A 322 -19.27 6.37 20.58
C THR A 322 -19.44 7.89 20.61
N ASP A 323 -20.54 8.42 20.06
CA ASP A 323 -20.89 9.85 20.10
C ASP A 323 -21.00 10.44 21.53
N ASN A 324 -20.86 9.59 22.56
CA ASN A 324 -20.78 9.94 23.97
C ASN A 324 -19.36 10.17 24.50
N ASP A 325 -18.33 10.28 23.65
CA ASP A 325 -16.98 10.66 24.12
C ASP A 325 -16.99 12.08 24.73
N PRO A 326 -16.77 12.23 26.06
CA PRO A 326 -16.78 13.53 26.73
C PRO A 326 -15.71 14.49 26.20
N ASN A 327 -14.67 14.00 25.52
CA ASN A 327 -13.65 14.85 24.90
C ASN A 327 -14.13 15.58 23.65
N ARG A 328 -15.14 15.05 22.93
CA ARG A 328 -15.71 15.73 21.75
C ARG A 328 -16.54 16.95 22.14
N ARG A 329 -17.22 16.92 23.30
CA ARG A 329 -18.00 18.06 23.84
C ARG A 329 -17.14 19.26 24.25
N LYS A 330 -15.87 19.05 24.61
CA LYS A 330 -14.97 20.16 24.97
C LYS A 330 -14.46 20.95 23.75
N SER A 331 -14.31 20.30 22.59
CA SER A 331 -13.81 20.96 21.36
C SER A 331 -14.83 21.88 20.66
N ARG A 332 -16.12 21.78 21.00
CA ARG A 332 -17.20 22.62 20.42
C ARG A 332 -17.57 23.86 21.25
N ARG A 333 -16.84 24.12 22.35
CA ARG A 333 -17.06 25.28 23.23
C ARG A 333 -15.76 26.04 23.57
N GLY A 334 -14.70 25.85 22.78
CA GLY A 334 -13.46 26.63 22.85
C GLY A 334 -13.37 27.57 21.68
#